data_AF-A0A2T2XBW0-F1
#
_entry.id   AF-A0A2T2XBW0-F1
#
_cell.length_a   1.000
_cell.length_b   1.000
_cell.length_c   1.000
_cell.angle_alpha   90.00
_cell.angle_beta   90.00
_cell.angle_gamma   90.00
#
_symmetry.space_group_name_H-M   'P 1'
#
loop_
_entity.id
_entity.type
_entity.pdbx_description
1 polymer ?
#
loop_
_entity_poly.entity_id
_entity_poly.type
_entity_poly.pdbx_seq_one_letter_code
_entity_poly.pdbx_strand_id
1 'polypeptide(L)'
;MVNMTRLGEARWTRKTTWMFVSFILGLALESYVFSLASIAIYWVTMPKALGELLLAWAPIWLIVGIILAGPFADKYGRKVTLYATLVLYALGGIVLFFGNSYVVILISLALMLIAGGGEMNSIMVASHELMPRKHRGKATMMIINGINFGGTVLAILALATAAITGKAAIAVQRDVVAVAVLIVVAILFATRVSMPESFLWLQKKGRTQQLDKT
;
A
#
# COMPACT_ATOMS: atom_id res chain seq x y z
N MET A 1 -15.31 -8.82 -30.44
CA MET A 1 -13.96 -8.30 -30.12
C MET A 1 -14.14 -7.02 -29.33
N VAL A 2 -13.67 -6.96 -28.09
CA VAL A 2 -13.74 -5.72 -27.28
C VAL A 2 -12.86 -4.67 -27.96
N ASN A 3 -13.43 -3.50 -28.23
CA ASN A 3 -12.79 -2.46 -29.05
C ASN A 3 -11.64 -1.81 -28.24
N MET A 4 -10.42 -2.37 -28.32
CA MET A 4 -9.21 -1.85 -27.65
C MET A 4 -8.88 -0.40 -28.05
N THR A 5 -9.49 0.08 -29.14
CA THR A 5 -9.50 1.48 -29.59
C THR A 5 -10.12 2.44 -28.57
N ARG A 6 -11.19 2.05 -27.84
CA ARG A 6 -11.86 2.94 -26.87
C ARG A 6 -10.99 3.36 -25.67
N LEU A 7 -10.05 2.51 -25.22
CA LEU A 7 -9.11 2.86 -24.15
C LEU A 7 -7.91 3.68 -24.63
N GLY A 8 -7.55 3.56 -25.92
CA GLY A 8 -6.55 4.42 -26.54
C GLY A 8 -6.97 5.87 -26.64
N GLU A 9 -8.27 6.11 -26.74
CA GLU A 9 -8.89 7.43 -26.89
C GLU A 9 -9.55 7.94 -25.59
N ALA A 10 -9.52 7.16 -24.51
CA ALA A 10 -10.15 7.51 -23.24
C ALA A 10 -9.56 8.82 -22.68
N ARG A 11 -10.41 9.85 -22.59
CA ARG A 11 -10.04 11.14 -21.98
C ARG A 11 -9.82 10.95 -20.48
N TRP A 12 -8.98 11.80 -19.89
CA TRP A 12 -8.82 11.84 -18.44
C TRP A 12 -10.14 12.25 -17.80
N THR A 13 -10.73 11.37 -17.00
CA THR A 13 -12.02 11.62 -16.33
C THR A 13 -11.83 11.77 -14.83
N ARG A 14 -12.86 12.25 -14.12
CA ARG A 14 -12.86 12.28 -12.65
C ARG A 14 -12.58 10.91 -12.02
N LYS A 15 -13.10 9.83 -12.62
CA LYS A 15 -12.82 8.45 -12.16
C LYS A 15 -11.33 8.09 -12.32
N THR A 16 -10.72 8.49 -13.44
CA THR A 16 -9.28 8.33 -13.67
C THR A 16 -8.46 9.09 -12.63
N THR A 17 -8.83 10.32 -12.29
CA THR A 17 -8.18 11.08 -11.21
C THR A 17 -8.26 10.34 -9.87
N TRP A 18 -9.42 9.80 -9.51
CA TRP A 18 -9.59 9.07 -8.25
C TRP A 18 -8.74 7.80 -8.19
N MET A 19 -8.66 7.03 -9.29
CA MET A 19 -7.77 5.86 -9.38
C MET A 19 -6.30 6.28 -9.29
N PHE A 20 -5.92 7.36 -9.98
CA PHE A 20 -4.58 7.90 -9.94
C PHE A 20 -4.17 8.32 -8.52
N VAL A 21 -5.03 9.03 -7.80
CA VAL A 21 -4.81 9.41 -6.39
C VAL A 21 -4.74 8.16 -5.50
N SER A 22 -5.62 7.17 -5.69
CA SER A 22 -5.57 5.90 -4.95
C SER A 22 -4.24 5.18 -5.13
N PHE A 23 -3.66 5.20 -6.34
CA PHE A 23 -2.38 4.54 -6.62
C PHE A 23 -1.21 5.28 -6.00
N ILE A 24 -1.20 6.62 -6.05
CA ILE A 24 -0.20 7.43 -5.34
C ILE A 24 -0.25 7.15 -3.84
N LEU A 25 -1.45 7.18 -3.25
CA LEU A 25 -1.62 6.94 -1.81
C LEU A 25 -1.28 5.51 -1.41
N GLY A 26 -1.52 4.53 -2.29
CA GLY A 26 -1.14 3.14 -2.04
C GLY A 26 0.37 2.94 -1.97
N LEU A 27 1.12 3.50 -2.94
CA LEU A 27 2.59 3.45 -2.92
C LEU A 27 3.19 4.34 -1.82
N ALA A 28 2.51 5.43 -1.46
CA ALA A 28 2.89 6.23 -0.30
C ALA A 28 2.72 5.43 1.00
N LEU A 29 1.61 4.70 1.16
CA LEU A 29 1.41 3.85 2.34
C LEU A 29 2.45 2.73 2.42
N GLU A 30 2.79 2.11 1.30
CA GLU A 30 3.86 1.11 1.23
C GLU A 30 5.18 1.68 1.74
N SER A 31 5.66 2.80 1.17
CA SER A 31 6.93 3.39 1.60
C SER A 31 6.88 3.90 3.04
N TYR A 32 5.74 4.41 3.48
CA TYR A 32 5.53 4.85 4.85
C TYR A 32 5.74 3.68 5.82
N VAL A 33 5.13 2.52 5.54
CA VAL A 33 5.29 1.30 6.33
C VAL A 33 6.69 0.72 6.21
N PHE A 34 7.32 0.79 5.04
CA PHE A 34 8.70 0.34 4.87
C PHE A 34 9.65 1.15 5.75
N SER A 35 9.54 2.48 5.73
CA SER A 35 10.35 3.38 6.56
C SER A 35 10.00 3.28 8.06
N LEU A 36 8.77 2.87 8.39
CA LEU A 36 8.31 2.69 9.77
C LEU A 36 9.14 1.63 10.52
N ALA A 37 9.62 0.59 9.82
CA ALA A 37 10.50 -0.40 10.42
C ALA A 37 11.78 0.22 11.02
N SER A 38 12.31 1.28 10.40
CA SER A 38 13.53 1.96 10.88
C SER A 38 13.32 2.71 12.20
N ILE A 39 12.13 3.27 12.44
CA ILE A 39 11.83 3.98 13.69
C ILE A 39 11.34 3.03 14.79
N ALA A 40 10.72 1.91 14.41
CA ALA A 40 10.18 0.93 15.35
C ALA A 40 11.28 0.27 16.24
N ILE A 41 12.54 0.32 15.81
CA ILE A 41 13.71 -0.16 16.58
C ILE A 41 13.82 0.56 17.93
N TYR A 42 13.39 1.83 18.02
CA TYR A 42 13.50 2.64 19.23
C TYR A 42 12.33 2.45 20.21
N TRP A 43 11.29 1.71 19.83
CA TRP A 43 10.08 1.58 20.63
C TRP A 43 10.16 0.50 21.71
N VAL A 44 11.03 -0.50 21.54
CA VAL A 44 11.17 -1.60 22.51
C VAL A 44 12.63 -1.98 22.66
N THR A 45 13.04 -2.33 23.88
CA THR A 45 14.38 -2.84 24.16
C THR A 45 14.54 -4.24 23.57
N MET A 46 15.46 -4.41 22.62
CA MET A 46 15.69 -5.68 21.94
C MET A 46 17.09 -6.23 22.24
N PRO A 47 17.27 -7.57 22.21
CA PRO A 47 18.61 -8.17 22.15
C PRO A 47 19.38 -7.63 20.94
N LYS A 48 20.65 -7.24 21.12
CA LYS A 48 21.46 -6.61 20.05
C LYS A 48 21.50 -7.43 18.75
N ALA A 49 21.56 -8.76 18.85
CA ALA A 49 21.55 -9.67 17.71
C ALA A 49 20.26 -9.62 16.87
N LEU A 50 19.15 -9.16 17.45
CA LEU A 50 17.86 -9.03 16.76
C LEU A 50 17.61 -7.61 16.23
N GLY A 51 18.43 -6.62 16.62
CA GLY A 51 18.34 -5.26 16.07
C GLY A 51 18.67 -5.22 14.57
N GLU A 52 19.69 -5.96 14.15
CA GLU A 52 20.06 -6.11 12.74
C GLU A 52 18.99 -6.83 11.93
N LEU A 53 18.30 -7.81 12.54
CA LEU A 53 17.17 -8.50 11.91
C LEU A 53 16.05 -7.53 11.55
N LEU A 54 15.85 -6.47 12.33
CA LEU A 54 14.77 -5.50 12.08
C LEU A 54 15.04 -4.64 10.84
N LEU A 55 16.31 -4.37 10.53
CA LEU A 55 16.70 -3.72 9.27
C LEU A 55 16.40 -4.63 8.07
N ALA A 56 16.57 -5.94 8.22
CA ALA A 56 16.22 -6.93 7.20
C ALA A 56 14.72 -7.32 7.22
N TRP A 57 13.99 -7.04 8.29
CA TRP A 57 12.58 -7.41 8.46
C TRP A 57 11.71 -6.78 7.38
N ALA A 58 11.92 -5.48 7.12
CA ALA A 58 11.21 -4.74 6.08
C ALA A 58 11.31 -5.40 4.70
N PRO A 59 12.52 -5.58 4.11
CA PRO A 59 12.64 -6.20 2.80
C PRO A 59 12.19 -7.67 2.77
N ILE A 60 12.42 -8.46 3.82
CA ILE A 60 11.99 -9.86 3.87
C ILE A 60 10.47 -9.98 3.68
N TRP A 61 9.69 -9.28 4.49
CA TRP A 61 8.23 -9.39 4.44
C TRP A 61 7.63 -8.72 3.21
N LEU A 62 8.28 -7.68 2.68
CA LEU A 62 7.90 -7.08 1.41
C LEU A 62 8.09 -8.06 0.24
N ILE A 63 9.21 -8.78 0.20
CA ILE A 63 9.46 -9.86 -0.80
C ILE A 63 8.41 -10.95 -0.67
N VAL A 64 8.09 -11.38 0.55
CA VAL A 64 7.00 -12.36 0.79
C VAL A 64 5.68 -11.84 0.22
N GLY A 65 5.34 -10.58 0.45
CA GLY A 65 4.16 -9.93 -0.14
C GLY A 65 4.14 -9.98 -1.66
N ILE A 66 5.26 -9.63 -2.31
CA ILE A 66 5.39 -9.65 -3.78
C ILE A 66 5.15 -11.06 -4.33
N ILE A 67 5.77 -12.08 -3.73
CA ILE A 67 5.68 -13.48 -4.16
C ILE A 67 4.25 -14.00 -4.03
N LEU A 68 3.57 -13.70 -2.92
CA LEU A 68 2.22 -14.19 -2.65
C LEU A 68 1.16 -13.48 -3.50
N ALA A 69 1.34 -12.18 -3.76
CA ALA A 69 0.33 -11.38 -4.43
C ALA A 69 0.17 -11.70 -5.92
N GLY A 70 1.23 -12.08 -6.62
CA GLY A 70 1.16 -12.42 -8.04
C GLY A 70 0.16 -13.54 -8.34
N PRO A 71 0.37 -14.76 -7.80
CA PRO A 71 -0.56 -15.88 -7.95
C PRO A 71 -1.97 -15.56 -7.43
N PHE A 72 -2.07 -14.80 -6.33
CA PHE A 72 -3.35 -14.41 -5.75
C PHE A 72 -4.14 -13.48 -6.69
N ALA A 73 -3.48 -12.47 -7.29
CA ALA A 73 -4.07 -11.53 -8.24
C ALA A 73 -4.46 -12.19 -9.57
N ASP A 74 -3.71 -13.19 -10.00
CA ASP A 74 -4.07 -13.98 -11.18
C ASP A 74 -5.25 -14.91 -10.93
N LYS A 75 -5.37 -15.46 -9.71
CA LYS A 75 -6.49 -16.34 -9.36
C LYS A 75 -7.78 -15.57 -9.13
N TYR A 76 -7.76 -14.53 -8.31
CA TYR A 76 -8.95 -13.86 -7.79
C TYR A 76 -9.23 -12.48 -8.41
N GLY A 77 -8.24 -11.88 -9.09
CA GLY A 77 -8.37 -10.54 -9.67
C GLY A 77 -7.54 -9.49 -8.94
N ARG A 78 -7.26 -8.38 -9.62
CA ARG A 78 -6.41 -7.30 -9.11
C ARG A 78 -7.17 -6.46 -8.08
N LYS A 79 -8.45 -6.15 -8.34
CA LYS A 79 -9.29 -5.40 -7.40
C LYS A 79 -9.40 -6.15 -6.07
N VAL A 80 -9.62 -7.46 -6.12
CA VAL A 80 -9.70 -8.32 -4.91
C VAL A 80 -8.37 -8.30 -4.14
N THR A 81 -7.25 -8.37 -4.84
CA THR A 81 -5.91 -8.30 -4.23
C THR A 81 -5.69 -6.96 -3.52
N LEU A 82 -6.08 -5.85 -4.15
CA LEU A 82 -6.02 -4.52 -3.54
C LEU A 82 -6.92 -4.36 -2.30
N TYR A 83 -8.01 -5.11 -2.18
CA TYR A 83 -8.79 -5.11 -0.93
C TYR A 83 -8.16 -6.02 0.13
N ALA A 84 -7.57 -7.15 -0.27
CA ALA A 84 -6.87 -8.05 0.65
C ALA A 84 -5.66 -7.36 1.31
N THR A 85 -4.88 -6.59 0.54
CA THR A 85 -3.78 -5.78 1.08
C THR A 85 -4.29 -4.70 2.03
N LEU A 86 -5.41 -4.04 1.74
CA LEU A 86 -6.02 -3.07 2.68
C LEU A 86 -6.43 -3.71 4.00
N VAL A 87 -6.98 -4.93 3.97
CA VAL A 87 -7.31 -5.66 5.20
C VAL A 87 -6.05 -5.95 6.00
N LEU A 88 -4.96 -6.39 5.35
CA LEU A 88 -3.69 -6.62 6.03
C LEU A 88 -3.08 -5.34 6.61
N TYR A 89 -3.14 -4.22 5.90
CA TYR A 89 -2.75 -2.91 6.43
C TYR A 89 -3.59 -2.50 7.64
N ALA A 90 -4.91 -2.68 7.58
CA ALA A 90 -5.81 -2.36 8.67
C ALA A 90 -5.50 -3.18 9.92
N LEU A 91 -5.36 -4.50 9.75
CA LEU A 91 -5.03 -5.43 10.84
C LEU A 91 -3.67 -5.08 11.44
N GLY A 92 -2.66 -4.86 10.59
CA GLY A 92 -1.33 -4.46 11.05
C GLY A 92 -1.36 -3.12 11.80
N GLY A 93 -2.06 -2.11 11.29
CA GLY A 93 -2.21 -0.81 11.97
C GLY A 93 -2.93 -0.92 13.31
N ILE A 94 -4.00 -1.71 13.41
CA ILE A 94 -4.72 -1.96 14.67
C ILE A 94 -3.82 -2.69 15.68
N VAL A 95 -3.14 -3.76 15.25
CA VAL A 95 -2.23 -4.52 16.09
C VAL A 95 -1.07 -3.63 16.56
N LEU A 96 -0.57 -2.74 15.71
CA LEU A 96 0.47 -1.79 16.07
C LEU A 96 0.00 -0.79 17.13
N PHE A 97 -1.21 -0.25 16.99
CA PHE A 97 -1.78 0.72 17.93
C PHE A 97 -1.85 0.17 19.36
N PHE A 98 -2.28 -1.09 19.51
CA PHE A 98 -2.34 -1.76 20.83
C PHE A 98 -1.02 -2.46 21.23
N GLY A 99 -0.01 -2.45 20.35
CA GLY A 99 1.20 -3.24 20.47
C GLY A 99 2.25 -2.64 21.40
N ASN A 100 2.33 -3.13 22.63
CA ASN A 100 3.34 -2.70 23.63
C ASN A 100 4.54 -3.66 23.74
N SER A 101 4.53 -4.77 23.01
CA SER A 101 5.60 -5.77 23.03
C SER A 101 6.31 -5.85 21.69
N TYR A 102 7.61 -6.14 21.74
CA TYR A 102 8.46 -6.34 20.57
C TYR A 102 7.83 -7.29 19.54
N VAL A 103 7.35 -8.45 19.99
CA VAL A 103 6.76 -9.49 19.12
C VAL A 103 5.51 -8.96 18.42
N VAL A 104 4.69 -8.17 19.12
CA VAL A 104 3.46 -7.60 18.56
C VAL A 104 3.79 -6.57 17.49
N ILE A 105 4.81 -5.74 17.71
CA ILE A 105 5.28 -4.77 16.71
C ILE A 105 5.82 -5.52 15.48
N LEU A 106 6.62 -6.56 15.64
CA LEU A 106 7.13 -7.35 14.51
C LEU A 106 6.01 -7.97 13.67
N ILE A 107 5.01 -8.56 14.33
CA ILE A 107 3.84 -9.14 13.66
C ILE A 107 3.08 -8.04 12.90
N SER A 108 2.87 -6.88 13.54
CA SER A 108 2.19 -5.75 12.92
C SER A 108 2.92 -5.26 11.65
N LEU A 109 4.25 -5.14 11.72
CA LEU A 109 5.09 -4.74 10.59
C LEU A 109 5.03 -5.79 9.49
N ALA A 110 5.17 -7.07 9.83
CA ALA A 110 5.12 -8.16 8.86
C ALA A 110 3.80 -8.14 8.06
N LEU A 111 2.66 -7.98 8.74
CA LEU A 111 1.34 -7.88 8.09
C LEU A 111 1.28 -6.70 7.11
N MET A 112 1.71 -5.51 7.53
CA MET A 112 1.67 -4.32 6.68
C MET A 112 2.70 -4.39 5.53
N LEU A 113 3.86 -5.01 5.73
CA LEU A 113 4.88 -5.16 4.69
C LEU A 113 4.49 -6.18 3.63
N ILE A 114 3.86 -7.30 4.03
CA ILE A 114 3.23 -8.24 3.09
C ILE A 114 2.17 -7.49 2.26
N ALA A 115 1.36 -6.65 2.90
CA ALA A 115 0.40 -5.82 2.20
C ALA A 115 1.08 -4.90 1.17
N GLY A 116 2.16 -4.22 1.55
CA GLY A 116 2.93 -3.34 0.67
C GLY A 116 3.49 -4.03 -0.57
N GLY A 117 4.12 -5.19 -0.40
CA GLY A 117 4.62 -5.94 -1.55
C GLY A 117 3.53 -6.33 -2.55
N GLY A 118 2.36 -6.73 -2.06
CA GLY A 118 1.23 -7.08 -2.93
C GLY A 118 0.52 -5.87 -3.56
N GLU A 119 0.49 -4.78 -2.82
CA GLU A 119 -0.07 -3.50 -3.23
C GLU A 119 0.71 -2.93 -4.41
N MET A 120 2.04 -2.88 -4.30
CA MET A 120 2.93 -2.36 -5.35
C MET A 120 2.71 -3.05 -6.68
N ASN A 121 2.74 -4.39 -6.69
CA ASN A 121 2.58 -5.20 -7.90
C ASN A 121 1.21 -4.94 -8.56
N SER A 122 0.15 -4.95 -7.74
CA SER A 122 -1.22 -4.74 -8.21
C SER A 122 -1.41 -3.33 -8.78
N ILE A 123 -0.83 -2.30 -8.14
CA ILE A 123 -0.88 -0.92 -8.62
C ILE A 123 -0.12 -0.77 -9.94
N MET A 124 1.08 -1.34 -10.06
CA MET A 124 1.86 -1.21 -11.28
C MET A 124 1.11 -1.77 -12.49
N VAL A 125 0.57 -2.99 -12.38
CA VAL A 125 -0.23 -3.62 -13.44
C VAL A 125 -1.50 -2.80 -13.72
N ALA A 126 -2.25 -2.42 -12.68
CA ALA A 126 -3.47 -1.64 -12.86
C ALA A 126 -3.22 -0.26 -13.48
N SER A 127 -2.09 0.39 -13.16
CA SER A 127 -1.72 1.67 -13.77
C SER A 127 -1.51 1.55 -15.28
N HIS A 128 -0.93 0.45 -15.75
CA HIS A 128 -0.75 0.20 -17.18
C HIS A 128 -2.05 -0.15 -17.90
N GLU A 129 -3.03 -0.74 -17.21
CA GLU A 129 -4.32 -1.10 -17.80
C GLU A 129 -5.31 0.06 -17.79
N LEU A 130 -5.41 0.80 -16.67
CA LEU A 130 -6.47 1.76 -16.41
C LEU A 130 -6.10 3.20 -16.77
N MET A 131 -4.81 3.53 -16.91
CA MET A 131 -4.41 4.90 -17.28
C MET A 131 -4.51 5.13 -18.81
N PRO A 132 -5.04 6.29 -19.25
CA PRO A 132 -5.14 6.66 -20.65
C PRO A 132 -3.81 6.56 -21.39
N ARG A 133 -3.80 5.92 -22.57
CA ARG A 133 -2.56 5.66 -23.34
C ARG A 133 -1.70 6.92 -23.53
N LYS A 134 -2.31 8.06 -23.85
CA LYS A 134 -1.59 9.34 -24.07
C LYS A 134 -0.81 9.84 -22.85
N HIS A 135 -1.29 9.59 -21.64
CA HIS A 135 -0.70 10.10 -20.39
C HIS A 135 -0.12 9.01 -19.50
N ARG A 136 -0.25 7.73 -19.89
CA ARG A 136 0.10 6.55 -19.10
C ARG A 136 1.51 6.64 -18.52
N GLY A 137 2.51 6.93 -19.35
CA GLY A 137 3.90 7.02 -18.88
C GLY A 137 4.09 8.09 -17.79
N LYS A 138 3.55 9.29 -18.01
CA LYS A 138 3.61 10.39 -17.02
C LYS A 138 2.86 10.03 -15.74
N ALA A 139 1.68 9.43 -15.86
CA ALA A 139 0.87 9.00 -14.73
C ALA A 139 1.59 7.92 -13.92
N THR A 140 2.12 6.88 -14.55
CA THR A 140 2.85 5.81 -13.86
C THR A 140 4.10 6.34 -13.15
N MET A 141 4.87 7.24 -13.76
CA MET A 141 6.02 7.86 -13.08
C MET A 141 5.60 8.73 -11.88
N MET A 142 4.50 9.46 -11.99
CA MET A 142 3.97 10.25 -10.87
C MET A 142 3.37 9.37 -9.76
N ILE A 143 2.81 8.22 -10.12
CA ILE A 143 2.38 7.18 -9.17
C ILE A 143 3.57 6.66 -8.37
N ILE A 144 4.67 6.30 -9.04
CA ILE A 144 5.91 5.82 -8.40
C ILE A 144 6.48 6.87 -7.42
N ASN A 145 6.37 8.16 -7.74
CA ASN A 145 6.77 9.23 -6.81
C ASN A 145 5.95 9.25 -5.50
N GLY A 146 4.83 8.53 -5.42
CA GLY A 146 4.12 8.28 -4.16
C GLY A 146 5.02 7.65 -3.09
N ILE A 147 6.00 6.83 -3.48
CA ILE A 147 7.00 6.23 -2.56
C ILE A 147 7.74 7.34 -1.80
N ASN A 148 8.29 8.32 -2.53
CA ASN A 148 8.99 9.46 -1.93
C ASN A 148 8.10 10.25 -0.96
N PHE A 149 6.82 10.42 -1.32
CA PHE A 149 5.84 11.10 -0.47
C PHE A 149 5.60 10.33 0.84
N GLY A 150 5.44 9.00 0.76
CA GLY A 150 5.22 8.14 1.92
C GLY A 150 6.32 8.22 2.97
N GLY A 151 7.57 8.04 2.55
CA GLY A 151 8.72 8.17 3.44
C GLY A 151 8.86 9.57 4.05
N THR A 152 8.58 10.61 3.26
CA THR A 152 8.61 12.01 3.72
C THR A 152 7.56 12.27 4.80
N VAL A 153 6.33 11.78 4.63
CA VAL A 153 5.26 11.92 5.63
C VAL A 153 5.65 11.25 6.94
N LEU A 154 6.24 10.04 6.90
CA LEU A 154 6.74 9.40 8.11
C LEU A 154 7.84 10.22 8.78
N ALA A 155 8.82 10.72 8.02
CA ALA A 155 9.91 11.54 8.56
C ALA A 155 9.37 12.81 9.25
N ILE A 156 8.37 13.48 8.65
CA ILE A 156 7.71 14.65 9.26
C ILE A 156 7.02 14.26 10.57
N LEU A 157 6.27 13.14 10.60
CA LEU A 157 5.62 12.69 11.83
C LEU A 157 6.63 12.29 12.92
N ALA A 158 7.73 11.63 12.54
CA ALA A 158 8.80 11.28 13.45
C ALA A 158 9.47 12.53 14.04
N LEU A 159 9.74 13.55 13.22
CA LEU A 159 10.28 14.83 13.68
C LEU A 159 9.29 15.61 14.56
N ALA A 160 8.01 15.67 14.16
CA ALA A 160 6.97 16.36 14.93
C ALA A 160 6.76 15.74 16.31
N THR A 161 6.99 14.43 16.44
CA THR A 161 6.90 13.70 17.72
C THR A 161 8.22 13.68 18.49
N ALA A 162 9.35 14.10 17.90
CA ALA A 162 10.67 14.03 18.54
C ALA A 162 10.82 14.96 19.75
N ALA A 163 10.08 16.08 19.80
CA ALA A 163 10.10 17.00 20.93
C ALA A 163 9.34 16.46 22.16
N ILE A 164 8.56 15.39 22.01
CA ILE A 164 7.82 14.77 23.09
C ILE A 164 8.81 13.99 23.95
N THR A 165 8.93 14.39 25.22
CA THR A 165 9.83 13.74 26.18
C THR A 165 9.03 13.08 27.31
N GLY A 166 9.64 12.11 27.99
CA GLY A 166 9.03 11.39 29.11
C GLY A 166 8.50 10.00 28.74
N LYS A 167 7.89 9.34 29.72
CA LYS A 167 7.50 7.91 29.64
C LYS A 167 6.48 7.61 28.53
N ALA A 168 5.71 8.60 28.09
CA ALA A 168 4.68 8.45 27.07
C ALA A 168 5.17 8.72 25.64
N ALA A 169 6.39 9.22 25.44
CA ALA A 169 6.88 9.67 24.13
C ALA A 169 6.80 8.58 23.04
N ILE A 170 7.26 7.37 23.37
CA ILE A 170 7.21 6.21 22.48
C ILE A 170 5.78 5.83 22.14
N ALA A 171 4.90 5.78 23.15
CA ALA A 171 3.50 5.43 22.95
C ALA A 171 2.81 6.43 22.01
N VAL A 172 3.00 7.73 22.25
CA VAL A 172 2.43 8.78 21.39
C VAL A 172 2.95 8.69 19.96
N GLN A 173 4.26 8.50 19.77
CA GLN A 173 4.82 8.37 18.43
C GLN A 173 4.25 7.15 17.67
N ARG A 174 4.17 6.00 18.34
CA ARG A 174 3.58 4.79 17.78
C ARG A 174 2.11 4.99 17.44
N ASP A 175 1.33 5.57 18.34
CA ASP A 175 -0.10 5.75 18.18
C ASP A 175 -0.42 6.72 17.03
N VAL A 176 0.32 7.83 16.93
CA VAL A 176 0.21 8.78 15.81
C VAL A 176 0.49 8.08 14.47
N VAL A 177 1.53 7.26 14.42
CA VAL A 177 1.91 6.53 13.21
C VAL A 177 0.88 5.47 12.84
N ALA A 178 0.41 4.69 13.82
CA ALA A 178 -0.62 3.68 13.60
C ALA A 178 -1.95 4.31 13.14
N VAL A 179 -2.36 5.43 13.74
CA VAL A 179 -3.57 6.17 13.33
C VAL A 179 -3.42 6.71 11.90
N ALA A 180 -2.24 7.21 11.52
CA ALA A 180 -2.00 7.66 10.15
C ALA A 180 -2.20 6.53 9.13
N VAL A 181 -1.72 5.32 9.42
CA VAL A 181 -1.99 4.13 8.58
C VAL A 181 -3.49 3.89 8.44
N LEU A 182 -4.24 3.87 9.54
CA LEU A 182 -5.68 3.59 9.51
C LEU A 182 -6.48 4.65 8.75
N ILE A 183 -6.10 5.92 8.86
CA ILE A 183 -6.71 7.01 8.08
C ILE A 183 -6.47 6.78 6.58
N VAL A 184 -5.23 6.49 6.17
CA VAL A 184 -4.92 6.25 4.76
C VAL A 184 -5.64 5.01 4.24
N VAL A 185 -5.72 3.93 5.03
CA VAL A 185 -6.51 2.73 4.69
C VAL A 185 -7.98 3.08 4.44
N ALA A 186 -8.59 3.91 5.29
CA ALA A 186 -9.98 4.34 5.11
C ALA A 186 -10.18 5.15 3.81
N ILE A 187 -9.25 6.06 3.50
CA ILE A 187 -9.24 6.82 2.25
C ILE A 187 -9.09 5.89 1.04
N LEU A 188 -8.16 4.93 1.11
CA LEU A 188 -7.93 3.96 0.04
C LEU A 188 -9.15 3.06 -0.18
N PHE A 189 -9.82 2.62 0.88
CA PHE A 189 -11.07 1.89 0.78
C PHE A 189 -12.12 2.70 -0.01
N ALA A 190 -12.34 3.96 0.38
CA ALA A 190 -13.31 4.83 -0.28
C ALA A 190 -12.98 5.09 -1.77
N THR A 191 -11.69 5.30 -2.08
CA THR A 191 -11.26 5.57 -3.47
C THR A 191 -11.31 4.33 -4.36
N ARG A 192 -11.13 3.13 -3.81
CA ARG A 192 -11.17 1.85 -4.56
C ARG A 192 -12.57 1.32 -4.84
N VAL A 193 -13.62 1.85 -4.21
CA VAL A 193 -15.01 1.46 -4.52
C VAL A 193 -15.31 1.68 -6.01
N SER A 194 -14.83 2.80 -6.54
CA SER A 194 -15.03 3.21 -7.94
C SER A 194 -14.11 2.51 -8.95
N MET A 195 -13.16 1.70 -8.48
CA MET A 195 -12.15 1.08 -9.34
C MET A 195 -12.74 -0.13 -10.10
N PRO A 196 -12.58 -0.18 -11.44
CA PRO A 196 -12.90 -1.37 -12.21
C PRO A 196 -11.94 -2.54 -11.92
N GLU A 197 -12.33 -3.75 -12.30
CA GLU A 197 -11.42 -4.89 -12.33
C GLU A 197 -10.53 -4.84 -13.59
N SER A 198 -9.39 -5.52 -13.54
CA SER A 198 -8.45 -5.64 -14.66
C SER A 198 -9.12 -6.20 -15.93
N PHE A 199 -9.01 -5.45 -17.03
CA PHE A 199 -9.53 -5.85 -18.33
C PHE A 199 -8.89 -7.15 -18.82
N LEU A 200 -7.57 -7.26 -18.70
CA LEU A 200 -6.82 -8.44 -19.15
C LEU A 200 -7.22 -9.67 -18.34
N TRP A 201 -7.43 -9.50 -17.03
CA TRP A 201 -7.90 -10.58 -16.18
C TRP A 201 -9.33 -11.01 -16.55
N LEU A 202 -10.25 -10.07 -16.75
CA LEU A 202 -11.63 -10.36 -17.16
C LEU A 202 -11.67 -11.05 -18.52
N GLN A 203 -10.84 -10.63 -19.47
CA GLN A 203 -10.69 -11.26 -20.79
C GLN A 203 -10.16 -12.69 -20.67
N LYS A 204 -9.11 -12.91 -19.87
CA LYS A 204 -8.55 -14.23 -19.61
C LYS A 204 -9.55 -15.18 -18.93
N LYS A 205 -10.44 -14.65 -18.09
CA LYS A 205 -11.50 -15.41 -17.41
C LYS A 205 -12.81 -15.53 -18.21
N GLY A 206 -12.88 -14.97 -19.42
CA GLY A 206 -14.08 -15.03 -20.26
C GLY A 206 -15.28 -14.24 -19.72
N ARG A 207 -15.06 -13.25 -18.84
CA ARG A 207 -16.12 -12.47 -18.18
C ARG A 207 -16.59 -11.29 -19.03
N THR A 208 -17.16 -11.57 -20.19
CA THR A 208 -17.60 -10.58 -21.19
C THR A 208 -18.63 -9.56 -20.66
N GLN A 209 -19.57 -9.98 -19.82
CA GLN A 209 -20.57 -9.07 -19.24
C GLN A 209 -19.98 -8.00 -18.30
N GLN A 210 -18.85 -8.30 -17.63
CA GLN A 210 -18.15 -7.32 -16.79
C GLN A 210 -17.24 -6.43 -17.62
N LEU A 211 -16.62 -6.96 -18.69
CA LEU A 211 -15.80 -6.20 -19.63
C LEU A 211 -16.56 -5.03 -20.26
N ASP A 212 -17.82 -5.22 -20.65
CA ASP A 212 -18.61 -4.17 -21.29
C ASP A 212 -18.99 -3.01 -20.34
N LYS A 213 -18.89 -3.23 -19.03
CA LYS A 213 -19.15 -2.23 -17.98
C LYS A 213 -17.90 -1.54 -17.46
N THR A 214 -16.73 -2.01 -17.86
CA THR A 214 -15.40 -1.57 -17.40
C THR A 214 -14.85 -0.52 -18.35
#